data_AF-A0AA42B4W3-F1
#
_entry.id   AF-A0AA42B4W3-F1
#
_cell.length_a   1.000
_cell.length_b   1.000
_cell.length_c   1.000
_cell.angle_alpha   90.00
_cell.angle_beta   90.00
_cell.angle_gamma   90.00
#
_symmetry.space_group_name_H-M   'P 1'
#
loop_
_entity.id
_entity.type
_entity.pdbx_description
1 polymer ?
#
loop_
_entity_poly.entity_id
_entity_poly.type
_entity_poly.pdbx_seq_one_letter_code
_entity_poly.pdbx_strand_id
1 'polypeptide(L)'
;MIGVKDQNDKRHAIHHGGWTVKFVVWALLIVLMFFVPDVIISFYETLSKFGSGLFLLVQVIILLDATHTWNDAWVEKDERKWYIALLAVSVGCYIAAFTISGLMFIWFNPSGQDCGLNVFFIVMTMILAFGFAIIAMHPQVNGSLLPASVISVYCAYVLYSALSSEPRHYVCNGLHNSSQGVSTGNLILGMLTTVLSVLYSACRAGSSTTFLSPPSSPKSGGGKPLLDSELEEGKKRKDTEAVPVSYSYMFFHVIFALASMYSGMLLTGWTGSSSSDSDLIDVGWTSTWVRMCTQWATAALYVWSLVAPLLFPDREFY
;
A
#
# COMPACT_ATOMS: atom_id res chain seq x y z
N MET A 1 -8.10 21.20 4.94
CA MET A 1 -9.13 20.33 4.33
C MET A 1 -9.86 19.43 5.35
N ILE A 2 -9.82 19.74 6.65
CA ILE A 2 -10.42 18.89 7.70
C ILE A 2 -11.92 19.15 7.79
N GLY A 3 -12.72 18.07 7.83
CA GLY A 3 -14.16 18.13 8.09
C GLY A 3 -14.99 18.78 6.99
N VAL A 4 -14.50 18.80 5.75
CA VAL A 4 -15.30 19.22 4.58
C VAL A 4 -16.25 18.07 4.24
N LYS A 5 -17.56 18.34 4.24
CA LYS A 5 -18.60 17.32 4.00
C LYS A 5 -19.38 17.56 2.72
N ASP A 6 -19.47 18.81 2.28
CA ASP A 6 -20.24 19.23 1.11
C ASP A 6 -19.37 19.99 0.10
N GLN A 7 -19.82 19.99 -1.16
CA GLN A 7 -19.17 20.71 -2.25
C GLN A 7 -19.42 22.23 -2.22
N ASN A 8 -20.37 22.70 -1.41
CA ASN A 8 -20.71 24.12 -1.27
C ASN A 8 -19.71 24.87 -0.38
N ASP A 9 -18.92 24.16 0.43
CA ASP A 9 -17.85 24.72 1.23
C ASP A 9 -16.82 25.46 0.37
N LYS A 10 -16.45 26.70 0.72
CA LYS A 10 -15.42 27.47 0.00
C LYS A 10 -14.10 26.71 -0.11
N ARG A 11 -13.79 25.83 0.86
CA ARG A 11 -12.60 24.97 0.85
C ARG A 11 -12.62 23.96 -0.30
N HIS A 12 -13.80 23.55 -0.76
CA HIS A 12 -13.97 22.71 -1.95
C HIS A 12 -13.47 23.42 -3.22
N ALA A 13 -13.79 24.71 -3.39
CA ALA A 13 -13.34 25.50 -4.53
C ALA A 13 -11.82 25.69 -4.54
N ILE A 14 -11.21 25.90 -3.37
CA ILE A 14 -9.73 25.98 -3.25
C ILE A 14 -9.08 24.63 -3.57
N HIS A 15 -9.71 23.52 -3.17
CA HIS A 15 -9.19 22.18 -3.43
C HIS A 15 -9.13 21.83 -4.93
N HIS A 16 -10.17 22.18 -5.69
CA HIS A 16 -10.25 21.85 -7.12
C HIS A 16 -9.72 22.95 -8.05
N GLY A 17 -9.62 24.19 -7.56
CA GLY A 17 -9.14 25.35 -8.32
C GLY A 17 -7.70 25.77 -7.98
N GLY A 18 -7.29 26.92 -8.54
CA GLY A 18 -6.06 27.62 -8.14
C GLY A 18 -4.74 26.88 -8.45
N TRP A 19 -4.71 26.02 -9.47
CA TRP A 19 -3.55 25.19 -9.81
C TRP A 19 -2.24 25.99 -10.01
N THR A 20 -2.30 27.14 -10.67
CA THR A 20 -1.14 28.01 -10.86
C THR A 20 -0.52 28.43 -9.52
N VAL A 21 -1.35 28.85 -8.57
CA VAL A 21 -0.88 29.24 -7.22
C VAL A 21 -0.29 28.03 -6.49
N LYS A 22 -0.92 26.86 -6.59
CA LYS A 22 -0.40 25.63 -5.97
C LYS A 22 0.97 25.24 -6.50
N PHE A 23 1.18 25.30 -7.83
CA PHE A 23 2.48 25.01 -8.43
C PHE A 23 3.55 26.03 -8.00
N VAL A 24 3.21 27.31 -7.94
CA VAL A 24 4.13 28.35 -7.47
C VAL A 24 4.51 28.12 -6.00
N VAL A 25 3.53 27.86 -5.12
CA VAL A 25 3.78 27.57 -3.70
C VAL A 25 4.63 26.31 -3.54
N TRP A 26 4.34 25.25 -4.28
CA TRP A 26 5.11 24.01 -4.25
C TRP A 26 6.57 24.23 -4.68
N ALA A 27 6.81 24.95 -5.80
CA ALA A 27 8.15 25.27 -6.26
C ALA A 27 8.91 26.14 -5.24
N LEU A 28 8.23 27.11 -4.62
CA LEU A 28 8.81 27.94 -3.57
C LEU A 28 9.18 27.10 -2.34
N LEU A 29 8.33 26.17 -1.91
CA LEU A 29 8.63 25.27 -0.79
C LEU A 29 9.84 24.38 -1.07
N ILE A 30 10.04 23.92 -2.30
CA ILE A 30 11.26 23.18 -2.70
C ILE A 30 12.50 24.04 -2.52
N VAL A 31 12.47 25.28 -3.01
CA VAL A 31 13.61 26.20 -2.87
C VAL A 31 13.88 26.52 -1.40
N LEU A 32 12.83 26.75 -0.61
CA LEU A 32 12.96 27.04 0.82
C LEU A 32 13.57 25.88 1.62
N MET A 33 13.38 24.63 1.20
CA MET A 33 13.96 23.47 1.89
C MET A 33 15.49 23.49 1.94
N PHE A 34 16.17 24.13 0.98
CA PHE A 34 17.63 24.27 0.98
C PHE A 34 18.17 25.21 2.08
N PHE A 35 17.30 26.02 2.70
CA PHE A 35 17.66 26.96 3.76
C PHE A 35 17.30 26.44 5.15
N VAL A 36 16.76 25.22 5.27
CA VAL A 36 16.34 24.63 6.53
C VAL A 36 17.56 24.08 7.29
N PRO A 37 17.75 24.43 8.58
CA PRO A 37 18.85 23.91 9.38
C PRO A 37 18.85 22.39 9.57
N ASP A 38 20.04 21.79 9.67
CA ASP A 38 20.24 20.34 9.83
C ASP A 38 19.48 19.74 11.01
N VAL A 39 19.30 20.51 12.10
CA VAL A 39 18.54 20.08 13.29
C VAL A 39 17.08 19.75 12.93
N ILE A 40 16.46 20.56 12.06
CA ILE A 40 15.08 20.34 11.62
C ILE A 40 15.02 19.15 10.65
N ILE A 41 16.04 18.99 9.79
CA ILE A 41 16.14 17.86 8.86
C ILE A 41 16.25 16.53 9.64
N SER A 42 17.05 16.48 10.70
CA SER A 42 17.18 15.28 11.56
C SER A 42 15.86 14.92 12.27
N PHE A 43 15.10 15.93 12.73
CA PHE A 43 13.76 15.69 13.26
C PHE A 43 12.81 15.13 12.18
N TYR A 44 12.84 15.72 10.97
CA TYR A 44 12.03 15.26 9.84
C TYR A 44 12.42 13.84 9.39
N GLU A 45 13.70 13.48 9.46
CA GLU A 45 14.20 12.12 9.19
C GLU A 45 13.54 11.09 10.14
N THR A 46 13.50 11.41 11.44
CA THR A 46 12.87 10.56 12.45
C THR A 46 11.36 10.44 12.22
N LEU A 47 10.70 11.56 11.92
CA LEU A 47 9.28 11.59 11.58
C LEU A 47 9.00 10.76 10.32
N SER A 48 9.85 10.87 9.30
CA SER A 48 9.70 10.17 8.02
C SER A 48 9.88 8.67 8.17
N LYS A 49 10.77 8.19 9.05
CA LYS A 49 10.88 6.75 9.38
C LYS A 49 9.55 6.20 9.90
N PHE A 50 8.89 6.90 10.82
CA PHE A 50 7.58 6.51 11.34
C PHE A 50 6.47 6.62 10.28
N GLY A 51 6.43 7.75 9.55
CA GLY A 51 5.47 7.97 8.47
C GLY A 51 5.57 6.94 7.35
N SER A 52 6.79 6.49 7.04
CA SER A 52 7.06 5.44 6.06
C SER A 52 6.52 4.08 6.50
N GLY A 53 6.71 3.72 7.78
CA GLY A 53 6.09 2.52 8.34
C GLY A 53 4.56 2.56 8.27
N LEU A 54 3.96 3.72 8.54
CA LEU A 54 2.51 3.90 8.40
C LEU A 54 2.06 3.84 6.93
N PHE A 55 2.84 4.40 6.00
CA PHE A 55 2.54 4.30 4.58
C PHE A 55 2.53 2.85 4.08
N LEU A 56 3.49 2.04 4.52
CA LEU A 56 3.52 0.61 4.19
C LEU A 56 2.26 -0.13 4.66
N LEU A 57 1.70 0.23 5.82
CA LEU A 57 0.41 -0.31 6.28
C LEU A 57 -0.76 0.17 5.43
N VAL A 58 -0.79 1.46 5.06
CA VAL A 58 -1.80 2.02 4.15
C VAL A 58 -1.73 1.35 2.78
N GLN A 59 -0.52 1.12 2.26
CA GLN A 59 -0.26 0.44 1.01
C GLN A 59 -0.86 -0.97 1.00
N VAL A 60 -0.71 -1.70 2.10
CA VAL A 60 -1.30 -3.04 2.27
C VAL A 60 -2.81 -3.00 2.24
N ILE A 61 -3.41 -2.03 2.95
CA ILE A 61 -4.87 -1.85 2.96
C ILE A 61 -5.38 -1.55 1.54
N ILE A 62 -4.68 -0.68 0.81
CA ILE A 62 -5.01 -0.37 -0.59
C ILE A 62 -4.91 -1.62 -1.47
N LEU A 63 -3.87 -2.45 -1.27
CA LEU A 63 -3.70 -3.69 -2.01
C LEU A 63 -4.83 -4.69 -1.71
N LEU A 64 -5.25 -4.80 -0.45
CA LEU A 64 -6.40 -5.63 -0.06
C LEU A 64 -7.67 -5.17 -0.77
N ASP A 65 -8.02 -3.88 -0.71
CA ASP A 65 -9.19 -3.32 -1.43
C ASP A 65 -9.10 -3.59 -2.95
N ALA A 66 -7.91 -3.39 -3.54
CA ALA A 66 -7.68 -3.66 -4.95
C ALA A 66 -7.93 -5.11 -5.35
N THR A 67 -7.43 -6.06 -4.55
CA THR A 67 -7.56 -7.49 -4.86
C THR A 67 -8.97 -8.00 -4.64
N HIS A 68 -9.67 -7.53 -3.60
CA HIS A 68 -11.09 -7.85 -3.39
C HIS A 68 -11.97 -7.23 -4.48
N THR A 69 -11.77 -5.95 -4.82
CA THR A 69 -12.50 -5.29 -5.92
C THR A 69 -12.26 -6.01 -7.25
N TRP A 70 -11.03 -6.44 -7.54
CA TRP A 70 -10.73 -7.21 -8.74
C TRP A 70 -11.46 -8.55 -8.75
N ASN A 71 -11.40 -9.29 -7.63
CA ASN A 71 -12.14 -10.54 -7.49
C ASN A 71 -13.63 -10.35 -7.78
N ASP A 72 -14.25 -9.39 -7.10
CA ASP A 72 -15.69 -9.18 -7.17
C ASP A 72 -16.12 -8.74 -8.57
N ALA A 73 -15.31 -7.89 -9.25
CA ALA A 73 -15.57 -7.47 -10.62
C ALA A 73 -15.54 -8.63 -11.64
N TRP A 74 -14.74 -9.67 -11.39
CA TRP A 74 -14.69 -10.87 -12.25
C TRP A 74 -15.77 -11.88 -11.88
N VAL A 75 -16.08 -12.03 -10.59
CA VAL A 75 -17.19 -12.87 -10.11
C VAL A 75 -18.54 -12.34 -10.60
N GLU A 76 -18.75 -11.01 -10.58
CA GLU A 76 -20.00 -10.37 -11.03
C GLU A 76 -20.32 -10.63 -12.51
N LYS A 77 -19.32 -10.95 -13.34
CA LYS A 77 -19.56 -11.30 -14.75
C LYS A 77 -20.33 -12.60 -14.92
N ASP A 78 -20.27 -13.50 -13.92
CA ASP A 78 -20.98 -14.77 -13.88
C ASP A 78 -20.82 -15.67 -15.13
N GLU A 79 -19.64 -15.63 -15.78
CA GLU A 79 -19.32 -16.50 -16.91
C GLU A 79 -18.20 -17.48 -16.57
N ARG A 80 -18.30 -18.73 -17.03
CA ARG A 80 -17.31 -19.81 -16.78
C ARG A 80 -15.86 -19.39 -17.08
N LYS A 81 -15.64 -18.59 -18.13
CA LYS A 81 -14.29 -18.12 -18.51
C LYS A 81 -13.63 -17.26 -17.43
N TRP A 82 -14.40 -16.43 -16.71
CA TRP A 82 -13.87 -15.57 -15.65
C TRP A 82 -13.52 -16.37 -14.39
N TYR A 83 -14.33 -17.38 -14.03
CA TYR A 83 -13.98 -18.30 -12.96
C TYR A 83 -12.71 -19.11 -13.25
N ILE A 84 -12.55 -19.59 -14.50
CA ILE A 84 -11.31 -20.26 -14.93
C ILE A 84 -10.12 -19.29 -14.86
N ALA A 85 -10.30 -18.04 -15.30
CA ALA A 85 -9.26 -17.01 -15.23
C ALA A 85 -8.88 -16.69 -13.76
N LEU A 86 -9.85 -16.54 -12.86
CA LEU A 86 -9.62 -16.35 -11.42
C LEU A 86 -8.75 -17.47 -10.85
N LEU A 87 -9.12 -18.72 -11.14
CA LEU A 87 -8.38 -19.89 -10.65
C LEU A 87 -6.97 -19.93 -11.24
N ALA A 88 -6.83 -19.72 -12.55
CA ALA A 88 -5.54 -19.75 -13.23
C ALA A 88 -4.57 -18.68 -12.68
N VAL A 89 -5.06 -17.45 -12.49
CA VAL A 89 -4.28 -16.36 -11.88
C VAL A 89 -3.92 -16.72 -10.44
N SER A 90 -4.87 -17.23 -9.66
CA SER A 90 -4.62 -17.57 -8.25
C SER A 90 -3.56 -18.65 -8.09
N VAL A 91 -3.63 -19.71 -8.90
CA VAL A 91 -2.64 -20.79 -8.92
C VAL A 91 -1.27 -20.26 -9.36
N GLY A 92 -1.23 -19.43 -10.41
CA GLY A 92 0.00 -18.79 -10.86
C GLY A 92 0.65 -17.93 -9.78
N CYS A 93 -0.13 -17.13 -9.05
CA CYS A 93 0.32 -16.33 -7.92
C CYS A 93 0.90 -17.19 -6.80
N TYR A 94 0.24 -18.29 -6.41
CA TYR A 94 0.78 -19.19 -5.40
C TYR A 94 2.10 -19.84 -5.83
N ILE A 95 2.17 -20.34 -7.07
CA ILE A 95 3.42 -20.90 -7.62
C ILE A 95 4.53 -19.85 -7.55
N ALA A 96 4.25 -18.61 -7.97
CA ALA A 96 5.22 -17.52 -7.90
C ALA A 96 5.64 -17.21 -6.46
N ALA A 97 4.70 -17.12 -5.51
CA ALA A 97 4.99 -16.82 -4.10
C ALA A 97 5.91 -17.87 -3.46
N PHE A 98 5.62 -19.16 -3.66
CA PHE A 98 6.46 -20.24 -3.15
C PHE A 98 7.80 -20.35 -3.88
N THR A 99 7.84 -20.10 -5.19
CA THR A 99 9.09 -20.13 -5.97
C THR A 99 10.01 -18.98 -5.56
N ILE A 100 9.50 -17.75 -5.45
CA ILE A 100 10.27 -16.59 -4.99
C ILE A 100 10.81 -16.84 -3.59
N SER A 101 9.94 -17.31 -2.67
CA SER A 101 10.35 -17.62 -1.28
C SER A 101 11.39 -18.73 -1.23
N GLY A 102 11.24 -19.78 -2.04
CA GLY A 102 12.18 -20.90 -2.10
C GLY A 102 13.55 -20.52 -2.68
N LEU A 103 13.58 -19.67 -3.71
CA LEU A 103 14.82 -19.17 -4.29
C LEU A 103 15.63 -18.33 -3.29
N MET A 104 14.97 -17.71 -2.30
CA MET A 104 15.64 -16.93 -1.26
C MET A 104 16.65 -17.75 -0.47
N PHE A 105 16.43 -19.07 -0.28
CA PHE A 105 17.40 -19.91 0.43
C PHE A 105 18.78 -19.96 -0.26
N ILE A 106 18.83 -19.78 -1.58
CA ILE A 106 20.10 -19.80 -2.34
C ILE A 106 20.97 -18.60 -1.97
N TRP A 107 20.37 -17.42 -1.80
CA TRP A 107 21.11 -16.18 -1.54
C TRP A 107 21.22 -15.84 -0.06
N PHE A 108 20.29 -16.31 0.78
CA PHE A 108 20.15 -15.89 2.17
C PHE A 108 20.42 -17.00 3.21
N ASN A 109 20.81 -18.20 2.77
CA ASN A 109 21.23 -19.31 3.62
C ASN A 109 22.47 -20.02 3.06
N PRO A 110 23.64 -19.35 3.01
CA PRO A 110 24.88 -19.95 2.52
C PRO A 110 25.34 -21.14 3.39
N SER A 111 25.86 -22.19 2.75
CA SER A 111 26.37 -23.38 3.42
C SER A 111 27.54 -23.05 4.37
N GLY A 112 27.48 -23.56 5.60
CA GLY A 112 28.56 -23.43 6.59
C GLY A 112 28.45 -22.23 7.52
N GLN A 113 27.31 -21.52 7.53
CA GLN A 113 27.00 -20.43 8.45
C GLN A 113 25.61 -20.62 9.08
N ASP A 114 25.43 -20.23 10.33
CA ASP A 114 24.15 -20.35 11.03
C ASP A 114 23.24 -19.14 10.71
N CYS A 115 22.51 -19.21 9.60
CA CYS A 115 21.58 -18.17 9.14
C CYS A 115 20.14 -18.39 9.61
N GLY A 116 19.97 -18.75 10.90
CA GLY A 116 18.68 -19.14 11.47
C GLY A 116 17.60 -18.06 11.39
N LEU A 117 17.97 -16.78 11.47
CA LEU A 117 17.02 -15.66 11.36
C LEU A 117 16.39 -15.57 9.96
N ASN A 118 17.21 -15.64 8.91
CA ASN A 118 16.77 -15.57 7.53
C ASN A 118 15.92 -16.80 7.17
N VAL A 119 16.36 -17.98 7.62
CA VAL A 119 15.59 -19.22 7.49
C VAL A 119 14.22 -19.09 8.18
N PHE A 120 14.17 -18.55 9.40
CA PHE A 120 12.91 -18.31 10.09
C PHE A 120 11.98 -17.38 9.30
N PHE A 121 12.49 -16.25 8.78
CA PHE A 121 11.69 -15.32 7.99
C PHE A 121 11.13 -15.96 6.71
N ILE A 122 11.95 -16.73 5.98
CA ILE A 122 11.51 -17.42 4.76
C ILE A 122 10.45 -18.48 5.07
N VAL A 123 10.72 -19.36 6.04
CA VAL A 123 9.81 -20.44 6.41
C VAL A 123 8.48 -19.89 6.93
N MET A 124 8.53 -18.87 7.79
CA MET A 124 7.33 -18.22 8.32
C MET A 124 6.48 -17.61 7.19
N THR A 125 7.12 -17.00 6.19
CA THR A 125 6.41 -16.45 5.02
C THR A 125 5.70 -17.52 4.22
N MET A 126 6.33 -18.68 4.00
CA MET A 126 5.72 -19.81 3.32
C MET A 126 4.56 -20.41 4.14
N ILE A 127 4.71 -20.51 5.46
CA ILE A 127 3.64 -20.95 6.36
C ILE A 127 2.45 -20.00 6.30
N LEU A 128 2.68 -18.68 6.32
CA LEU A 128 1.63 -17.68 6.20
C LEU A 128 0.90 -17.78 4.85
N ALA A 129 1.63 -17.90 3.74
CA ALA A 129 1.02 -18.07 2.41
C ALA A 129 0.14 -19.32 2.33
N PHE A 130 0.59 -20.44 2.90
CA PHE A 130 -0.20 -21.65 3.00
C PHE A 130 -1.43 -21.48 3.90
N GLY A 131 -1.27 -20.82 5.05
CA GLY A 131 -2.35 -20.50 5.97
C GLY A 131 -3.43 -19.63 5.32
N PHE A 132 -3.05 -18.64 4.52
CA PHE A 132 -4.00 -17.82 3.76
C PHE A 132 -4.85 -18.65 2.81
N ALA A 133 -4.26 -19.63 2.12
CA ALA A 133 -5.00 -20.53 1.23
C ALA A 133 -6.04 -21.36 1.99
N ILE A 134 -5.65 -21.93 3.14
CA ILE A 134 -6.55 -22.72 3.99
C ILE A 134 -7.72 -21.88 4.48
N ILE A 135 -7.44 -20.69 5.01
CA ILE A 135 -8.46 -19.80 5.58
C ILE A 135 -9.41 -19.33 4.48
N ALA A 136 -8.89 -18.97 3.30
CA ALA A 136 -9.70 -18.52 2.18
C ALA A 136 -10.63 -19.61 1.60
N MET A 137 -10.22 -20.89 1.67
CA MET A 137 -11.03 -22.02 1.23
C MET A 137 -11.97 -22.57 2.30
N HIS A 138 -11.89 -22.07 3.54
CA HIS A 138 -12.70 -22.59 4.64
C HIS A 138 -14.19 -22.28 4.40
N PRO A 139 -15.09 -23.28 4.43
CA PRO A 139 -16.50 -23.09 4.02
C PRO A 139 -17.29 -22.05 4.82
N GLN A 140 -16.87 -21.76 6.05
CA GLN A 140 -17.52 -20.75 6.88
C GLN A 140 -17.06 -19.33 6.55
N VAL A 141 -15.91 -19.17 5.89
CA VAL A 141 -15.35 -17.89 5.51
C VAL A 141 -15.80 -17.62 4.08
N ASN A 142 -16.43 -16.47 3.81
CA ASN A 142 -16.73 -16.02 2.45
C ASN A 142 -15.45 -15.51 1.74
N GLY A 143 -14.41 -16.33 1.75
CA GLY A 143 -13.09 -16.03 1.20
C GLY A 143 -13.02 -16.29 -0.30
N SER A 144 -12.05 -15.66 -0.95
CA SER A 144 -11.66 -15.98 -2.33
C SER A 144 -10.17 -16.28 -2.41
N LEU A 145 -9.82 -17.18 -3.32
CA LEU A 145 -8.45 -17.62 -3.54
C LEU A 145 -7.59 -16.53 -4.20
N LEU A 146 -8.20 -15.63 -4.99
CA LEU A 146 -7.46 -14.57 -5.69
C LEU A 146 -6.82 -13.59 -4.70
N PRO A 147 -7.56 -12.92 -3.79
CA PRO A 147 -6.94 -12.08 -2.76
C PRO A 147 -5.88 -12.84 -1.94
N ALA A 148 -6.16 -14.08 -1.53
CA ALA A 148 -5.22 -14.91 -0.77
C ALA A 148 -3.87 -15.10 -1.48
N SER A 149 -3.94 -15.40 -2.78
CA SER A 149 -2.78 -15.67 -3.62
C SER A 149 -1.96 -14.40 -3.91
N VAL A 150 -2.62 -13.27 -4.20
CA VAL A 150 -1.93 -12.01 -4.49
C VAL A 150 -1.25 -11.47 -3.23
N ILE A 151 -1.90 -11.55 -2.08
CA ILE A 151 -1.30 -11.18 -0.79
C ILE A 151 -0.11 -12.09 -0.45
N SER A 152 -0.17 -13.37 -0.82
CA SER A 152 0.98 -14.29 -0.66
C SER A 152 2.19 -13.87 -1.51
N VAL A 153 1.97 -13.45 -2.76
CA VAL A 153 3.02 -12.89 -3.63
C VAL A 153 3.59 -11.61 -3.03
N TYR A 154 2.73 -10.72 -2.54
CA TYR A 154 3.17 -9.49 -1.88
C TYR A 154 4.02 -9.77 -0.63
N CYS A 155 3.62 -10.73 0.22
CA CYS A 155 4.43 -11.17 1.35
C CYS A 155 5.81 -11.68 0.92
N ALA A 156 5.89 -12.47 -0.17
CA ALA A 156 7.16 -12.92 -0.72
C ALA A 156 8.01 -11.75 -1.26
N TYR A 157 7.39 -10.74 -1.87
CA TYR A 157 8.07 -9.50 -2.30
C TYR A 157 8.60 -8.67 -1.12
N VAL A 158 7.80 -8.51 -0.06
CA VAL A 158 8.23 -7.80 1.16
C VAL A 158 9.37 -8.54 1.85
N LEU A 159 9.29 -9.88 1.93
CA LEU A 159 10.37 -10.73 2.43
C LEU A 159 11.66 -10.51 1.61
N TYR A 160 11.58 -10.58 0.27
CA TYR A 160 12.71 -10.31 -0.61
C TYR A 160 13.32 -8.95 -0.33
N SER A 161 12.49 -7.92 -0.25
CA SER A 161 12.93 -6.55 0.01
C SER A 161 13.55 -6.40 1.41
N ALA A 162 13.04 -7.12 2.42
CA ALA A 162 13.54 -7.08 3.78
C ALA A 162 14.94 -7.73 3.90
N LEU A 163 15.10 -8.94 3.35
CA LEU A 163 16.36 -9.68 3.39
C LEU A 163 17.44 -8.98 2.56
N SER A 164 17.08 -8.45 1.39
CA SER A 164 18.03 -7.69 0.56
C SER A 164 18.46 -6.35 1.20
N SER A 165 17.67 -5.81 2.13
CA SER A 165 18.03 -4.62 2.92
C SER A 165 18.94 -4.95 4.12
N GLU A 166 19.31 -6.22 4.34
CA GLU A 166 20.22 -6.58 5.44
C GLU A 166 21.60 -5.93 5.27
N PRO A 167 22.30 -5.58 6.38
CA PRO A 167 23.59 -4.93 6.28
C PRO A 167 24.61 -5.72 5.44
N ARG A 168 25.42 -5.02 4.65
CA ARG A 168 26.42 -5.65 3.75
C ARG A 168 27.45 -6.53 4.47
N HIS A 169 27.76 -6.22 5.72
CA HIS A 169 28.67 -7.02 6.55
C HIS A 169 28.02 -8.27 7.15
N TYR A 170 26.71 -8.46 6.96
CA TYR A 170 26.02 -9.65 7.45
C TYR A 170 26.28 -10.84 6.52
N VAL A 171 26.95 -11.86 7.05
CA VAL A 171 27.47 -13.01 6.30
C VAL A 171 26.36 -13.79 5.57
N CYS A 172 25.13 -13.74 6.08
CA CYS A 172 24.00 -14.45 5.50
C CYS A 172 23.41 -13.76 4.27
N ASN A 173 23.71 -12.48 3.99
CA ASN A 173 23.24 -11.80 2.80
C ASN A 173 24.25 -11.99 1.64
N GLY A 174 24.14 -13.12 0.93
CA GLY A 174 24.97 -13.45 -0.23
C GLY A 174 24.63 -12.66 -1.50
N LEU A 175 23.54 -11.91 -1.50
CA LEU A 175 23.04 -11.19 -2.68
C LEU A 175 23.97 -10.05 -3.10
N HIS A 176 24.65 -9.43 -2.13
CA HIS A 176 25.65 -8.38 -2.38
C HIS A 176 26.92 -8.88 -3.06
N ASN A 177 27.30 -10.15 -2.85
CA ASN A 177 28.44 -10.76 -3.52
C ASN A 177 28.14 -11.11 -4.99
N SER A 178 26.86 -11.32 -5.31
CA SER A 178 26.42 -11.79 -6.63
C SER A 178 25.97 -10.66 -7.57
N SER A 179 25.53 -9.52 -7.04
CA SER A 179 24.96 -8.45 -7.87
C SER A 179 25.08 -7.07 -7.22
N GLN A 180 25.92 -6.20 -7.82
CA GLN A 180 26.08 -4.81 -7.36
C GLN A 180 24.84 -3.93 -7.62
N GLY A 181 23.90 -4.35 -8.48
CA GLY A 181 22.69 -3.61 -8.84
C GLY A 181 21.45 -3.87 -7.97
N VAL A 182 21.55 -4.66 -6.90
CA VAL A 182 20.40 -5.09 -6.07
C VAL A 182 19.75 -3.92 -5.36
N SER A 183 20.55 -3.01 -4.80
CA SER A 183 20.08 -1.80 -4.14
C SER A 183 19.24 -0.94 -5.10
N THR A 184 19.71 -0.76 -6.34
CA THR A 184 18.96 -0.03 -7.39
C THR A 184 17.68 -0.77 -7.79
N GLY A 185 17.72 -2.09 -7.90
CA GLY A 185 16.54 -2.91 -8.21
C GLY A 185 15.45 -2.79 -7.14
N ASN A 186 15.83 -2.89 -5.87
CA ASN A 186 14.93 -2.71 -4.73
C ASN A 186 14.31 -1.32 -4.69
N LEU A 187 15.12 -0.29 -4.93
CA LEU A 187 14.66 1.09 -5.01
C LEU A 187 13.61 1.24 -6.12
N ILE A 188 13.89 0.74 -7.33
CA ILE A 188 12.97 0.81 -8.47
C ILE A 188 11.66 0.08 -8.15
N LEU A 189 11.74 -1.14 -7.60
CA LEU A 189 10.55 -1.91 -7.22
C LEU A 189 9.74 -1.22 -6.13
N GLY A 190 10.40 -0.66 -5.10
CA GLY A 190 9.76 0.10 -4.04
C GLY A 190 9.09 1.39 -4.55
N MET A 191 9.73 2.11 -5.46
CA MET A 191 9.17 3.31 -6.07
C MET A 191 8.00 2.97 -7.00
N LEU A 192 8.12 1.92 -7.83
CA LEU A 192 7.05 1.46 -8.71
C LEU A 192 5.81 1.04 -7.90
N THR A 193 5.99 0.24 -6.84
CA THR A 193 4.89 -0.18 -5.97
C THR A 193 4.23 1.03 -5.29
N THR A 194 5.01 2.00 -4.82
CA THR A 194 4.48 3.27 -4.27
C THR A 194 3.62 4.00 -5.28
N VAL A 195 4.13 4.19 -6.49
CA VAL A 195 3.42 4.91 -7.57
C VAL A 195 2.13 4.18 -7.91
N LEU A 196 2.16 2.86 -8.08
CA LEU A 196 0.97 2.06 -8.37
C LEU A 196 -0.08 2.16 -7.25
N SER A 197 0.34 2.11 -5.98
CA SER A 197 -0.57 2.23 -4.84
C SER A 197 -1.22 3.61 -4.75
N VAL A 198 -0.45 4.68 -4.95
CA VAL A 198 -0.95 6.06 -4.93
C VAL A 198 -1.87 6.33 -6.13
N LEU A 199 -1.50 5.84 -7.33
CA LEU A 199 -2.35 5.93 -8.52
C LEU A 199 -3.66 5.18 -8.31
N TYR A 200 -3.61 3.96 -7.78
CA TYR A 200 -4.82 3.21 -7.45
C TYR A 200 -5.67 3.99 -6.45
N SER A 201 -5.09 4.50 -5.36
CA SER A 201 -5.81 5.31 -4.36
C SER A 201 -6.47 6.56 -4.98
N ALA A 202 -5.78 7.25 -5.88
CA ALA A 202 -6.31 8.43 -6.58
C ALA A 202 -7.46 8.07 -7.53
N CYS A 203 -7.30 7.01 -8.34
CA CYS A 203 -8.36 6.51 -9.21
C CYS A 203 -9.57 6.04 -8.39
N ARG A 204 -9.31 5.34 -7.29
CA ARG A 204 -10.31 4.83 -6.36
C ARG A 204 -11.09 5.96 -5.67
N ALA A 205 -10.41 7.05 -5.29
CA ALA A 205 -11.03 8.28 -4.79
C ALA A 205 -11.92 8.96 -5.84
N GLY A 206 -11.54 8.90 -7.12
CA GLY A 206 -12.33 9.40 -8.25
C GLY A 206 -13.53 8.51 -8.63
N SER A 207 -13.47 7.21 -8.34
CA SER A 207 -14.45 6.20 -8.77
C SER A 207 -15.70 6.08 -7.88
N SER A 208 -15.93 6.99 -6.93
CA SER A 208 -17.11 7.04 -6.03
C SER A 208 -17.37 5.83 -5.12
N THR A 209 -16.54 4.79 -5.13
CA THR A 209 -16.72 3.60 -4.28
C THR A 209 -15.96 3.77 -2.93
N THR A 210 -16.45 3.13 -1.87
CA THR A 210 -16.41 3.66 -0.49
C THR A 210 -15.24 3.18 0.40
N PHE A 211 -14.00 3.63 0.21
CA PHE A 211 -12.90 3.28 1.16
C PHE A 211 -12.25 4.47 1.89
N LEU A 212 -12.25 5.68 1.31
CA LEU A 212 -11.54 6.85 1.86
C LEU A 212 -12.42 7.76 2.73
N SER A 213 -13.59 7.29 3.17
CA SER A 213 -14.56 8.08 3.93
C SER A 213 -14.61 7.61 5.38
N PRO A 214 -14.36 8.48 6.38
CA PRO A 214 -14.59 8.12 7.77
C PRO A 214 -16.09 7.85 8.02
N PRO A 215 -16.44 7.05 9.06
CA PRO A 215 -17.82 6.61 9.35
C PRO A 215 -18.84 7.73 9.63
N SER A 216 -18.40 9.00 9.68
CA SER A 216 -19.24 10.18 9.89
C SER A 216 -19.50 11.01 8.62
N SER A 217 -19.11 10.50 7.45
CA SER A 217 -19.41 11.11 6.14
C SER A 217 -20.75 10.60 5.61
N PRO A 218 -21.66 11.46 5.11
CA PRO A 218 -22.95 11.03 4.57
C PRO A 218 -22.76 10.05 3.40
N LYS A 219 -23.30 8.85 3.55
CA LYS A 219 -23.39 7.78 2.54
C LYS A 219 -23.85 8.37 1.20
N SER A 220 -23.01 8.34 0.16
CA SER A 220 -23.48 8.38 -1.23
C SER A 220 -23.95 6.96 -1.59
N GLY A 221 -25.18 6.64 -1.18
CA GLY A 221 -25.87 5.46 -1.69
C GLY A 221 -26.41 5.73 -3.09
N GLY A 222 -26.23 4.76 -4.00
CA GLY A 222 -26.97 4.66 -5.25
C GLY A 222 -26.19 5.09 -6.49
N GLY A 223 -25.77 4.11 -7.27
CA GLY A 223 -25.20 4.33 -8.60
C GLY A 223 -26.18 5.08 -9.50
N LYS A 224 -25.78 6.27 -9.94
CA LYS A 224 -26.19 6.84 -11.21
C LYS A 224 -24.94 7.41 -11.91
N PRO A 225 -24.66 7.05 -13.16
CA PRO A 225 -23.56 7.62 -13.93
C PRO A 225 -23.73 9.13 -14.07
N LEU A 226 -22.63 9.86 -13.94
CA LEU A 226 -22.55 11.33 -13.93
C LEU A 226 -22.57 11.95 -15.34
N LEU A 227 -23.32 11.37 -16.28
CA LEU A 227 -23.41 11.85 -17.67
C LEU A 227 -24.78 11.50 -18.28
N ASP A 228 -25.82 12.20 -17.83
CA ASP A 228 -26.98 12.49 -18.67
C ASP A 228 -27.02 14.02 -18.86
N SER A 229 -26.34 14.47 -19.90
CA SER A 229 -26.50 15.79 -20.46
C SER A 229 -27.57 15.73 -21.55
N GLU A 230 -28.84 15.76 -21.16
CA GLU A 230 -29.91 16.20 -22.07
C GLU A 230 -30.77 17.27 -21.38
N LEU A 231 -30.88 18.36 -22.13
CA LEU A 231 -31.59 19.61 -21.93
C LEU A 231 -33.04 19.38 -21.47
N GLU A 232 -33.45 20.03 -20.38
CA GLU A 232 -34.80 20.60 -20.27
C GLU A 232 -34.76 21.85 -19.37
N GLU A 233 -35.27 22.95 -19.91
CA GLU A 233 -35.40 24.25 -19.27
C GLU A 233 -36.43 24.21 -18.13
N GLY A 234 -36.12 24.89 -17.02
CA GLY A 234 -37.12 25.05 -15.96
C GLY A 234 -36.62 25.84 -14.77
N LYS A 235 -36.80 27.16 -14.85
CA LYS A 235 -36.57 28.15 -13.78
C LYS A 235 -37.28 27.72 -12.47
N LYS A 236 -36.56 27.06 -11.58
CA LYS A 236 -36.87 27.00 -10.14
C LYS A 236 -35.59 27.31 -9.38
N ARG A 237 -35.65 28.28 -8.47
CA ARG A 237 -34.65 28.46 -7.42
C ARG A 237 -34.58 27.13 -6.66
N LYS A 238 -33.63 26.27 -7.05
CA LYS A 238 -33.33 25.04 -6.34
C LYS A 238 -32.42 25.49 -5.20
N ASP A 239 -32.95 25.46 -3.97
CA ASP A 239 -32.09 25.45 -2.79
C ASP A 239 -30.95 24.48 -3.09
N THR A 240 -29.71 24.97 -3.05
CA THR A 240 -28.54 24.23 -3.53
C THR A 240 -28.37 23.01 -2.63
N GLU A 241 -29.01 21.89 -3.01
CA GLU A 241 -28.88 20.62 -2.32
C GLU A 241 -27.39 20.37 -2.12
N ALA A 242 -26.99 20.21 -0.86
CA ALA A 242 -25.60 20.03 -0.50
C ALA A 242 -25.12 18.69 -1.07
N VAL A 243 -24.46 18.74 -2.23
CA VAL A 243 -23.86 17.56 -2.83
C VAL A 243 -22.72 17.12 -1.91
N PRO A 244 -22.76 15.88 -1.37
CA PRO A 244 -21.71 15.40 -0.49
C PRO A 244 -20.40 15.20 -1.28
N VAL A 245 -19.27 15.33 -0.59
CA VAL A 245 -17.97 15.05 -1.19
C VAL A 245 -17.76 13.53 -1.34
N SER A 246 -17.21 13.10 -2.48
CA SER A 246 -17.04 11.68 -2.80
C SER A 246 -16.00 10.96 -1.91
N TYR A 247 -15.07 11.71 -1.32
CA TYR A 247 -14.03 11.18 -0.43
C TYR A 247 -13.56 12.23 0.58
N SER A 248 -12.87 11.79 1.64
CA SER A 248 -12.27 12.69 2.61
C SER A 248 -11.01 13.36 2.05
N TYR A 249 -11.07 14.67 1.82
CA TYR A 249 -9.91 15.44 1.37
C TYR A 249 -8.72 15.37 2.35
N MET A 250 -8.96 15.33 3.66
CA MET A 250 -7.89 15.19 4.63
C MET A 250 -7.18 13.84 4.48
N PHE A 251 -7.94 12.75 4.38
CA PHE A 251 -7.37 11.42 4.26
C PHE A 251 -6.55 11.28 2.98
N PHE A 252 -7.06 11.82 1.86
CA PHE A 252 -6.32 11.89 0.61
C PHE A 252 -4.94 12.57 0.78
N HIS A 253 -4.88 13.76 1.37
CA HIS A 253 -3.59 14.45 1.56
C HIS A 253 -2.67 13.71 2.55
N VAL A 254 -3.21 13.07 3.59
CA VAL A 254 -2.42 12.25 4.52
C VAL A 254 -1.76 11.08 3.80
N ILE A 255 -2.48 10.37 2.92
CA ILE A 255 -1.90 9.27 2.13
C ILE A 255 -0.73 9.79 1.28
N PHE A 256 -0.90 10.90 0.55
CA PHE A 256 0.16 11.47 -0.28
C PHE A 256 1.35 11.99 0.54
N ALA A 257 1.12 12.55 1.73
CA ALA A 257 2.18 12.97 2.64
C ALA A 257 3.00 11.77 3.14
N LEU A 258 2.32 10.69 3.55
CA LEU A 258 2.96 9.44 3.97
C LEU A 258 3.72 8.77 2.81
N ALA A 259 3.16 8.78 1.60
CA ALA A 259 3.83 8.30 0.39
C ALA A 259 5.12 9.08 0.11
N SER A 260 5.07 10.42 0.24
CA SER A 260 6.24 11.28 0.06
C SER A 260 7.33 11.00 1.10
N MET A 261 6.95 10.73 2.37
CA MET A 261 7.91 10.33 3.41
C MET A 261 8.56 8.99 3.07
N TYR A 262 7.77 8.00 2.61
CA TYR A 262 8.28 6.69 2.19
C TYR A 262 9.22 6.79 0.99
N SER A 263 8.88 7.55 -0.04
CA SER A 263 9.77 7.80 -1.18
C SER A 263 11.07 8.47 -0.74
N GLY A 264 11.01 9.42 0.18
CA GLY A 264 12.20 10.02 0.79
C GLY A 264 13.10 8.98 1.46
N MET A 265 12.51 8.14 2.33
CA MET A 265 13.26 7.10 3.05
C MET A 265 13.86 6.02 2.14
N LEU A 266 13.15 5.64 1.06
CA LEU A 266 13.69 4.74 0.04
C LEU A 266 14.92 5.34 -0.65
N LEU A 267 14.87 6.63 -1.01
CA LEU A 267 15.97 7.32 -1.69
C LEU A 267 17.17 7.57 -0.78
N THR A 268 16.94 7.85 0.50
CA THR A 268 18.02 8.06 1.49
C THR A 268 18.49 6.78 2.17
N GLY A 269 17.85 5.65 1.86
CA GLY A 269 18.29 4.33 2.28
C GLY A 269 18.06 3.96 3.73
N TRP A 270 17.09 4.58 4.41
CA TRP A 270 16.72 4.28 5.81
C TRP A 270 17.79 4.52 6.87
N THR A 271 18.99 4.97 6.49
CA THR A 271 20.09 5.26 7.41
C THR A 271 19.93 6.62 8.09
N GLY A 272 20.60 6.81 9.22
CA GLY A 272 20.64 8.08 9.92
C GLY A 272 21.65 9.04 9.31
N SER A 273 21.39 10.33 9.38
CA SER A 273 22.32 11.40 8.98
C SER A 273 23.72 11.32 9.62
N SER A 274 23.92 10.50 10.65
CA SER A 274 25.17 10.30 11.38
C SER A 274 25.99 9.06 10.99
N SER A 275 25.50 8.19 10.10
CA SER A 275 26.26 7.01 9.66
C SER A 275 27.18 7.33 8.49
N SER A 276 28.48 7.06 8.66
CA SER A 276 29.57 7.30 7.69
C SER A 276 29.52 6.46 6.41
N ASP A 277 28.51 5.60 6.26
CA ASP A 277 28.25 4.80 5.04
C ASP A 277 27.20 5.51 4.16
N SER A 278 27.51 6.72 3.70
CA SER A 278 26.62 7.55 2.87
C SER A 278 26.30 6.97 1.48
N ASP A 279 27.01 5.92 1.07
CA ASP A 279 26.90 5.33 -0.28
C ASP A 279 25.97 4.10 -0.32
N LEU A 280 25.33 3.75 0.80
CA LEU A 280 24.47 2.57 0.92
C LEU A 280 22.99 2.95 0.92
N ILE A 281 22.31 2.76 -0.22
CA ILE A 281 20.87 2.97 -0.36
C ILE A 281 20.11 1.69 0.01
N ASP A 282 19.17 1.82 0.94
CA ASP A 282 18.22 0.82 1.47
C ASP A 282 18.92 -0.37 2.14
N VAL A 283 19.90 -0.07 3.00
CA VAL A 283 20.70 -1.08 3.70
C VAL A 283 20.71 -0.78 5.19
N GLY A 284 20.18 -1.70 6.00
CA GLY A 284 20.22 -1.62 7.45
C GLY A 284 19.14 -2.46 8.12
N TRP A 285 19.43 -2.91 9.34
CA TRP A 285 18.48 -3.69 10.16
C TRP A 285 17.14 -2.98 10.38
N THR A 286 17.13 -1.65 10.42
CA THR A 286 15.89 -0.88 10.56
C THR A 286 14.96 -1.10 9.36
N SER A 287 15.47 -1.05 8.12
CA SER A 287 14.67 -1.31 6.91
C SER A 287 14.14 -2.74 6.91
N THR A 288 15.01 -3.72 7.21
CA THR A 288 14.63 -5.14 7.31
C THR A 288 13.48 -5.34 8.32
N TRP A 289 13.60 -4.84 9.55
CA TRP A 289 12.57 -5.03 10.58
C TRP A 289 11.28 -4.29 10.28
N VAL A 290 11.33 -3.07 9.73
CA VAL A 290 10.11 -2.34 9.34
C VAL A 290 9.34 -3.13 8.28
N ARG A 291 10.03 -3.71 7.29
CA ARG A 291 9.42 -4.55 6.25
C ARG A 291 8.87 -5.86 6.82
N MET A 292 9.61 -6.55 7.69
CA MET A 292 9.13 -7.79 8.33
C MET A 292 7.91 -7.56 9.23
N CYS A 293 7.92 -6.50 10.05
CA CYS A 293 6.76 -6.12 10.87
C CYS A 293 5.56 -5.74 9.99
N THR A 294 5.79 -5.04 8.88
CA THR A 294 4.74 -4.73 7.89
C THR A 294 4.15 -6.01 7.31
N GLN A 295 4.98 -7.01 6.99
CA GLN A 295 4.53 -8.29 6.47
C GLN A 295 3.65 -9.04 7.49
N TRP A 296 4.03 -9.06 8.76
CA TRP A 296 3.21 -9.68 9.81
C TRP A 296 1.91 -8.91 10.06
N ALA A 297 1.96 -7.58 10.04
CA ALA A 297 0.76 -6.76 10.10
C ALA A 297 -0.16 -7.03 8.89
N THR A 298 0.41 -7.23 7.70
CA THR A 298 -0.34 -7.61 6.49
C THR A 298 -1.06 -8.94 6.68
N ALA A 299 -0.34 -9.94 7.19
CA ALA A 299 -0.92 -11.24 7.49
C ALA A 299 -2.07 -11.14 8.50
N ALA A 300 -1.87 -10.38 9.58
CA ALA A 300 -2.89 -10.16 10.60
C ALA A 300 -4.11 -9.43 10.03
N LEU A 301 -3.91 -8.38 9.23
CA LEU A 301 -5.00 -7.61 8.62
C LEU A 301 -5.80 -8.44 7.60
N TYR A 302 -5.13 -9.26 6.79
CA TYR A 302 -5.79 -10.16 5.85
C TYR A 302 -6.60 -11.26 6.55
N VAL A 303 -6.01 -11.91 7.56
CA VAL A 303 -6.75 -12.92 8.33
C VAL A 303 -7.92 -12.26 9.07
N TRP A 304 -7.72 -11.07 9.63
CA TRP A 304 -8.76 -10.33 10.29
C TRP A 304 -9.89 -9.93 9.34
N SER A 305 -9.62 -9.51 8.10
CA SER A 305 -10.68 -9.15 7.15
C SER A 305 -11.61 -10.32 6.82
N LEU A 306 -11.10 -11.56 6.89
CA LEU A 306 -11.87 -12.77 6.67
C LEU A 306 -12.57 -13.31 7.93
N VAL A 307 -11.91 -13.20 9.09
CA VAL A 307 -12.39 -13.80 10.35
C VAL A 307 -13.32 -12.85 11.12
N ALA A 308 -13.11 -11.53 11.03
CA ALA A 308 -13.88 -10.56 11.80
C ALA A 308 -15.41 -10.64 11.53
N PRO A 309 -15.88 -10.80 10.27
CA PRO A 309 -17.31 -11.01 9.99
C PRO A 309 -17.93 -12.22 10.68
N LEU A 310 -17.13 -13.26 10.98
CA LEU A 310 -17.60 -14.46 11.67
C LEU A 310 -17.65 -14.29 13.18
N LEU A 311 -16.70 -13.54 13.76
CA LEU A 311 -16.64 -13.29 15.19
C LEU A 311 -17.63 -12.21 15.65
N PHE A 312 -17.94 -11.23 14.80
CA PHE A 312 -18.86 -10.14 15.13
C PHE A 312 -19.95 -9.98 14.05
N PRO A 313 -20.87 -10.94 13.91
CA PRO A 313 -21.90 -10.91 12.87
C PRO A 313 -22.81 -9.68 12.93
N ASP A 314 -22.96 -9.06 14.11
CA ASP A 314 -23.76 -7.85 14.32
C ASP A 314 -23.04 -6.55 13.91
N ARG A 315 -21.78 -6.62 13.49
CA ARG A 315 -21.00 -5.46 13.04
C ARG A 315 -20.89 -5.47 11.52
N GLU A 316 -21.29 -4.37 10.88
CA GLU A 316 -21.03 -4.19 9.46
C GLU A 316 -19.53 -3.97 9.24
N PHE A 317 -18.87 -4.98 8.65
CA PHE A 317 -17.51 -4.88 8.14
C PHE A 317 -17.58 -4.44 6.68
N TYR A 318 -17.28 -3.18 6.44
CA TYR A 318 -17.11 -2.60 5.10
C TYR A 318 -15.63 -2.48 4.75
#